data_AF-A0A9P9WW08-F1
#
_entry.id   AF-A0A9P9WW08-F1
#
_cell.length_a   1.000
_cell.length_b   1.000
_cell.length_c   1.000
_cell.angle_alpha   90.00
_cell.angle_beta   90.00
_cell.angle_gamma   90.00
#
_symmetry.space_group_name_H-M   'P 1'
#
loop_
_entity.id
_entity.type
_entity.pdbx_description
1 polymer ?
#
loop_
_entity_poly.entity_id
_entity_poly.type
_entity_poly.pdbx_seq_one_letter_code
_entity_poly.pdbx_strand_id
1 'polypeptide(L)'
;MSKYSIQTSQSRALLFMTSRVLVFLCLIIILVNVCTFESFERIVPTHTKALVVASSSATEKDAAWLARVPLDWSIYHYLTDKPKTPTLSVPVNRGNEAMVYLTYIIDHYETLPDVVFFHHDHYQAWHQPFDAIFEVSNLRASYVLEKGYVSPRCLSGCENIIQLADDAVDIGEIHLVPRDMQLRTFLTEFSNDTASIPDKIAAPCCAQFAASRDAIRQRSLLWWNRMRQWLIDTSLTSYNSGRLLEYTWHIWLGEQAQL
;
A
#
# COMPACT_ATOMS: atom_id res chain seq x y z
N MET A 1 -55.25 -60.32 43.91
CA MET A 1 -54.92 -59.64 42.63
C MET A 1 -54.82 -58.13 42.86
N SER A 2 -53.68 -57.60 43.29
CA SER A 2 -53.42 -56.14 43.31
C SER A 2 -51.95 -55.85 43.62
N LYS A 3 -51.07 -56.13 42.66
CA LYS A 3 -49.65 -55.67 42.70
C LYS A 3 -49.12 -55.21 41.34
N TYR A 4 -49.82 -55.51 40.23
CA TYR A 4 -49.36 -55.20 38.87
C TYR A 4 -49.75 -53.81 38.32
N SER A 5 -50.66 -53.08 38.97
CA SER A 5 -51.17 -51.79 38.45
C SER A 5 -50.39 -50.55 38.91
N ILE A 6 -49.58 -50.65 39.96
CA ILE A 6 -48.86 -49.48 40.53
C ILE A 6 -47.53 -49.25 39.81
N GLN A 7 -46.91 -50.33 39.31
CA GLN A 7 -45.58 -50.28 38.71
C GLN A 7 -45.56 -49.61 37.33
N THR A 8 -46.65 -49.70 36.56
CA THR A 8 -46.76 -49.06 35.22
C THR A 8 -47.00 -47.55 35.27
N SER A 9 -47.63 -47.04 36.33
CA SER A 9 -47.84 -45.60 36.57
C SER A 9 -46.52 -44.90 36.93
N GLN A 10 -45.73 -45.49 37.81
CA GLN A 10 -44.43 -44.95 38.22
C GLN A 10 -43.42 -44.91 37.06
N SER A 11 -43.38 -45.95 36.21
CA SER A 11 -42.50 -45.99 35.04
C SER A 11 -42.83 -44.92 34.01
N ARG A 12 -44.12 -44.62 33.79
CA ARG A 12 -44.55 -43.56 32.86
C ARG A 12 -44.25 -42.16 33.40
N ALA A 13 -44.44 -41.93 34.69
CA ALA A 13 -44.06 -40.66 35.33
C ALA A 13 -42.54 -40.42 35.29
N LEU A 14 -41.75 -41.49 35.51
CA LEU A 14 -40.29 -41.43 35.44
C LEU A 14 -39.80 -41.13 34.01
N LEU A 15 -40.37 -41.78 32.98
CA LEU A 15 -40.08 -41.50 31.57
C LEU A 15 -40.48 -40.09 31.12
N PHE A 16 -41.60 -39.55 31.62
CA PHE A 16 -42.01 -38.18 31.34
C PHE A 16 -41.11 -37.15 32.04
N MET A 17 -40.66 -37.42 33.26
CA MET A 17 -39.72 -36.56 33.97
C MET A 17 -38.33 -36.55 33.33
N THR A 18 -37.80 -37.72 32.94
CA THR A 18 -36.49 -37.82 32.28
C THR A 18 -36.48 -37.14 30.91
N SER A 19 -37.57 -37.24 30.15
CA SER A 19 -37.72 -36.54 28.86
C SER A 19 -37.69 -35.01 29.02
N ARG A 20 -38.36 -34.46 30.04
CA ARG A 20 -38.35 -33.01 30.30
C ARG A 20 -36.97 -32.52 30.75
N VAL A 21 -36.27 -33.30 31.57
CA VAL A 21 -34.89 -32.98 31.99
C VAL A 21 -33.94 -32.99 30.79
N LEU A 22 -34.05 -33.97 29.89
CA LEU A 22 -33.25 -34.03 28.66
C LEU A 22 -33.53 -32.87 27.71
N VAL A 23 -34.79 -32.50 27.50
CA VAL A 23 -35.15 -31.33 26.68
C VAL A 23 -34.63 -30.03 27.30
N PHE A 24 -34.74 -29.89 28.63
CA PHE A 24 -34.23 -28.72 29.34
C PHE A 24 -32.70 -28.64 29.29
N LEU A 25 -32.00 -29.76 29.42
CA LEU A 25 -30.55 -29.83 29.24
C LEU A 25 -30.13 -29.51 27.80
N CYS A 26 -30.84 -30.01 26.78
CA CYS A 26 -30.59 -29.64 25.39
C CYS A 26 -30.83 -28.14 25.14
N LEU A 27 -31.89 -27.56 25.71
CA LEU A 27 -32.16 -26.12 25.60
C LEU A 27 -31.09 -25.29 26.31
N ILE A 28 -30.59 -25.74 27.47
CA ILE A 28 -29.45 -25.11 28.15
C ILE A 28 -28.20 -25.23 27.29
N ILE A 29 -27.91 -26.38 26.69
CA ILE A 29 -26.72 -26.56 25.83
C ILE A 29 -26.84 -25.68 24.58
N ILE A 30 -28.02 -25.53 23.99
CA ILE A 30 -28.26 -24.63 22.85
C ILE A 30 -28.11 -23.18 23.29
N LEU A 31 -28.71 -22.78 24.42
CA LEU A 31 -28.59 -21.42 24.97
C LEU A 31 -27.15 -21.10 25.37
N VAL A 32 -26.43 -22.04 25.97
CA VAL A 32 -25.00 -21.90 26.29
C VAL A 32 -24.22 -21.80 24.99
N ASN A 33 -24.42 -22.64 23.97
CA ASN A 33 -23.72 -22.52 22.68
C ASN A 33 -24.07 -21.24 21.91
N VAL A 34 -25.29 -20.70 22.06
CA VAL A 34 -25.71 -19.41 21.48
C VAL A 34 -25.13 -18.23 22.27
N CYS A 35 -24.97 -18.36 23.59
CA CYS A 35 -24.34 -17.36 24.45
C CYS A 35 -22.80 -17.45 24.46
N THR A 36 -22.23 -18.61 24.15
CA THR A 36 -20.79 -18.85 23.89
C THR A 36 -20.50 -18.86 22.40
N PHE A 37 -21.42 -18.34 21.58
CA PHE A 37 -21.03 -17.82 20.27
C PHE A 37 -20.10 -16.67 20.61
N GLU A 38 -18.82 -17.00 20.76
CA GLU A 38 -17.73 -16.05 20.91
C GLU A 38 -18.06 -14.94 19.93
N SER A 39 -18.31 -13.75 20.47
CA SER A 39 -18.26 -12.55 19.68
C SER A 39 -16.93 -12.64 18.96
N PHE A 40 -16.95 -12.99 17.68
CA PHE A 40 -15.79 -12.92 16.83
C PHE A 40 -15.44 -11.45 16.87
N GLU A 41 -14.56 -11.06 17.79
CA GLU A 41 -14.00 -9.73 17.84
C GLU A 41 -13.45 -9.56 16.44
N ARG A 42 -14.12 -8.72 15.65
CA ARG A 42 -13.55 -8.28 14.40
C ARG A 42 -12.20 -7.74 14.81
N ILE A 43 -11.13 -8.40 14.39
CA ILE A 43 -9.78 -7.85 14.46
C ILE A 43 -9.86 -6.62 13.58
N VAL A 44 -10.23 -5.48 14.17
CA VAL A 44 -10.18 -4.21 13.49
C VAL A 44 -8.69 -3.94 13.35
N PRO A 45 -8.15 -3.89 12.12
CA PRO A 45 -6.75 -3.63 11.94
C PRO A 45 -6.42 -2.32 12.65
N THR A 46 -5.36 -2.30 13.46
CA THR A 46 -4.98 -1.10 14.21
C THR A 46 -4.62 0.06 13.30
N HIS A 47 -4.23 -0.23 12.06
CA HIS A 47 -3.90 0.73 11.02
C HIS A 47 -4.56 0.33 9.69
N THR A 48 -5.16 1.30 9.02
CA THR A 48 -5.66 1.16 7.66
C THR A 48 -4.50 1.13 6.67
N LYS A 49 -4.54 0.22 5.69
CA LYS A 49 -3.46 0.01 4.73
C LYS A 49 -4.00 -0.08 3.30
N ALA A 50 -3.30 0.55 2.36
CA ALA A 50 -3.54 0.36 0.94
C ALA A 50 -2.29 -0.12 0.20
N LEU A 51 -2.48 -1.05 -0.73
CA LEU A 51 -1.46 -1.53 -1.65
C LEU A 51 -1.79 -0.98 -3.04
N VAL A 52 -0.91 -0.15 -3.59
CA VAL A 52 -1.07 0.50 -4.89
C VAL A 52 -0.09 -0.13 -5.86
N VAL A 53 -0.63 -0.83 -6.86
CA VAL A 53 0.14 -1.59 -7.84
C VAL A 53 -0.03 -0.99 -9.22
N ALA A 54 1.11 -0.63 -9.83
CA ALA A 54 1.17 -0.20 -11.21
C ALA A 54 1.54 -1.37 -12.12
N SER A 55 0.73 -1.60 -13.15
CA SER A 55 0.90 -2.63 -14.17
C SER A 55 0.66 -2.07 -15.57
N SER A 56 1.15 -2.80 -16.56
CA SER A 56 0.65 -2.72 -17.95
C SER A 56 -0.20 -3.95 -18.27
N SER A 57 -0.96 -3.90 -19.36
CA SER A 57 -1.65 -5.08 -19.88
C SER A 57 -0.70 -6.23 -20.25
N ALA A 58 0.57 -5.93 -20.55
CA ALA A 58 1.59 -6.93 -20.84
C ALA A 58 2.07 -7.69 -19.60
N THR A 59 2.05 -7.03 -18.43
CA THR A 59 2.58 -7.54 -17.16
C THR A 59 1.48 -7.86 -16.15
N GLU A 60 0.21 -7.63 -16.48
CA GLU A 60 -0.96 -7.89 -15.63
C GLU A 60 -0.96 -9.32 -15.04
N LYS A 61 -0.52 -10.32 -15.80
CA LYS A 61 -0.48 -11.72 -15.35
C LYS A 61 0.49 -11.93 -14.20
N ASP A 62 1.54 -11.11 -14.11
CA ASP A 62 2.53 -11.20 -13.04
C ASP A 62 1.95 -10.72 -11.71
N ALA A 63 0.91 -9.88 -11.74
CA ALA A 63 0.17 -9.43 -10.57
C ALA A 63 -0.82 -10.48 -9.99
N ALA A 64 -0.81 -11.73 -10.47
CA ALA A 64 -1.69 -12.79 -9.97
C ALA A 64 -1.50 -13.06 -8.45
N TRP A 65 -0.35 -12.67 -7.89
CA TRP A 65 -0.11 -12.75 -6.45
C TRP A 65 -1.04 -11.87 -5.63
N LEU A 66 -1.66 -10.83 -6.20
CA LEU A 66 -2.61 -9.96 -5.46
C LEU A 66 -3.78 -10.74 -4.85
N ALA A 67 -4.13 -11.90 -5.41
CA ALA A 67 -5.13 -12.80 -4.83
C ALA A 67 -4.74 -13.40 -3.46
N ARG A 68 -3.47 -13.31 -3.07
CA ARG A 68 -2.91 -13.82 -1.81
C ARG A 68 -2.57 -12.71 -0.81
N VAL A 69 -2.84 -11.44 -1.13
CA VAL A 69 -2.59 -10.32 -0.23
C VAL A 69 -3.53 -10.42 0.99
N PRO A 70 -3.03 -10.15 2.23
CA PRO A 70 -3.86 -10.22 3.42
C PRO A 70 -5.09 -9.30 3.35
N LEU A 71 -6.22 -9.78 3.90
CA LEU A 71 -7.55 -9.14 3.76
C LEU A 71 -7.66 -7.75 4.40
N ASP A 72 -6.71 -7.37 5.26
CA ASP A 72 -6.64 -6.06 5.91
C ASP A 72 -6.02 -4.97 5.01
N TRP A 73 -5.58 -5.31 3.80
CA TRP A 73 -5.12 -4.38 2.78
C TRP A 73 -6.21 -4.04 1.77
N SER A 74 -6.40 -2.76 1.48
CA SER A 74 -7.17 -2.30 0.33
C SER A 74 -6.27 -2.30 -0.92
N ILE A 75 -6.63 -3.05 -1.95
CA ILE A 75 -5.80 -3.22 -3.16
C ILE A 75 -6.29 -2.28 -4.27
N TYR A 76 -5.36 -1.49 -4.83
CA TYR A 76 -5.58 -0.61 -5.96
C TYR A 76 -4.65 -1.02 -7.10
N HIS A 77 -5.17 -1.82 -8.04
CA HIS A 77 -4.41 -2.32 -9.19
C HIS A 77 -4.72 -1.50 -10.44
N TYR A 78 -3.77 -0.67 -10.86
CA TYR A 78 -3.88 0.16 -12.05
C TYR A 78 -3.25 -0.53 -13.26
N LEU A 79 -3.97 -0.55 -14.38
CA LEU A 79 -3.45 -0.91 -15.69
C LEU A 79 -3.30 0.38 -16.52
N THR A 80 -2.07 0.81 -16.78
CA THR A 80 -1.80 2.14 -17.34
C THR A 80 -2.24 2.31 -18.80
N ASP A 81 -2.28 1.23 -19.57
CA ASP A 81 -2.65 1.18 -20.98
C ASP A 81 -4.07 0.66 -21.24
N LYS A 82 -4.65 -0.09 -20.29
CA LYS A 82 -5.96 -0.71 -20.41
C LYS A 82 -6.71 -0.73 -19.07
N PRO A 83 -7.19 0.44 -18.58
CA PRO A 83 -7.83 0.53 -17.28
C PRO A 83 -9.09 -0.35 -17.22
N LYS A 84 -9.24 -1.10 -16.12
CA LYS A 84 -10.40 -1.98 -15.89
C LYS A 84 -11.66 -1.21 -15.51
N THR A 85 -11.47 -0.08 -14.83
CA THR A 85 -12.55 0.79 -14.36
C THR A 85 -12.13 2.26 -14.51
N PRO A 86 -13.09 3.19 -14.64
CA PRO A 86 -12.76 4.62 -14.68
C PRO A 86 -12.02 5.10 -13.42
N THR A 87 -12.35 4.55 -12.25
CA THR A 87 -11.73 4.91 -10.96
C THR A 87 -10.32 4.38 -10.77
N LEU A 88 -9.87 3.42 -11.59
CA LEU A 88 -8.51 2.89 -11.59
C LEU A 88 -7.84 3.19 -12.94
N SER A 89 -7.98 4.43 -13.40
CA SER A 89 -7.37 4.92 -14.63
C SER A 89 -6.37 6.04 -14.33
N VAL A 90 -5.43 6.24 -15.25
CA VAL A 90 -4.47 7.34 -15.22
C VAL A 90 -4.78 8.31 -16.36
N PRO A 91 -4.49 9.61 -16.21
CA PRO A 91 -4.79 10.60 -17.26
C PRO A 91 -4.00 10.35 -18.55
N VAL A 92 -2.79 9.79 -18.45
CA VAL A 92 -1.94 9.42 -19.59
C VAL A 92 -0.96 8.32 -19.17
N ASN A 93 -0.64 7.38 -20.06
CA ASN A 93 0.38 6.37 -19.81
C ASN A 93 1.80 6.95 -20.00
N ARG A 94 2.31 7.66 -18.99
CA ARG A 94 3.62 8.34 -19.01
C ARG A 94 4.27 8.31 -17.63
N GLY A 95 5.60 8.26 -17.56
CA GLY A 95 6.34 8.29 -16.30
C GLY A 95 6.34 6.96 -15.54
N ASN A 96 6.06 5.85 -16.23
CA ASN A 96 5.98 4.50 -15.65
C ASN A 96 5.03 4.44 -14.44
N GLU A 97 5.47 3.85 -13.31
CA GLU A 97 4.69 3.72 -12.09
C GLU A 97 4.35 5.07 -11.45
N ALA A 98 5.15 6.10 -11.73
CA ALA A 98 5.02 7.39 -11.06
C ALA A 98 3.67 8.06 -11.33
N MET A 99 3.10 7.90 -12.53
CA MET A 99 1.78 8.44 -12.84
C MET A 99 0.66 7.76 -12.06
N VAL A 100 0.78 6.44 -11.84
CA VAL A 100 -0.16 5.70 -10.99
C VAL A 100 -0.08 6.22 -9.57
N TYR A 101 1.14 6.38 -9.03
CA TYR A 101 1.34 6.80 -7.64
C TYR A 101 0.83 8.23 -7.41
N LEU A 102 1.16 9.16 -8.31
CA LEU A 102 0.64 10.54 -8.25
C LEU A 102 -0.88 10.57 -8.37
N THR A 103 -1.46 9.77 -9.27
CA THR A 103 -2.92 9.72 -9.45
C THR A 103 -3.61 9.18 -8.20
N TYR A 104 -3.10 8.09 -7.61
CA TYR A 104 -3.62 7.56 -6.35
C TYR A 104 -3.55 8.59 -5.22
N ILE A 105 -2.39 9.24 -5.04
CA ILE A 105 -2.22 10.26 -3.99
C ILE A 105 -3.23 11.39 -4.16
N ILE A 106 -3.44 11.88 -5.38
CA ILE A 106 -4.36 12.98 -5.67
C ILE A 106 -5.81 12.57 -5.44
N ASP A 107 -6.24 11.43 -5.98
CA ASP A 107 -7.63 10.98 -5.93
C ASP A 107 -8.07 10.59 -4.51
N HIS A 108 -7.12 10.18 -3.66
CA HIS A 108 -7.36 9.75 -2.30
C HIS A 108 -6.82 10.70 -1.23
N TYR A 109 -6.33 11.90 -1.58
CA TYR A 109 -5.60 12.78 -0.65
C TYR A 109 -6.33 13.06 0.67
N GLU A 110 -7.63 13.31 0.59
CA GLU A 110 -8.49 13.58 1.77
C GLU A 110 -8.82 12.31 2.58
N THR A 111 -8.75 11.13 1.95
CA THR A 111 -9.16 9.84 2.51
C THR A 111 -8.01 8.82 2.60
N LEU A 112 -6.76 9.29 2.56
CA LEU A 112 -5.57 8.45 2.63
C LEU A 112 -5.63 7.49 3.84
N PRO A 113 -5.32 6.19 3.65
CA PRO A 113 -5.15 5.27 4.76
C PRO A 113 -3.90 5.65 5.58
N ASP A 114 -3.73 5.06 6.76
CA ASP A 114 -2.58 5.35 7.62
C ASP A 114 -1.25 5.04 6.91
N VAL A 115 -1.23 3.95 6.12
CA VAL A 115 -0.06 3.52 5.34
C VAL A 115 -0.47 3.17 3.91
N VAL A 116 0.31 3.65 2.95
CA VAL A 116 0.23 3.27 1.53
C VAL A 116 1.52 2.57 1.15
N PHE A 117 1.43 1.39 0.53
CA PHE A 117 2.57 0.70 -0.06
C PHE A 117 2.46 0.76 -1.59
N PHE A 118 3.40 1.48 -2.21
CA PHE A 118 3.54 1.60 -3.65
C PHE A 118 4.47 0.50 -4.16
N HIS A 119 3.99 -0.29 -5.12
CA HIS A 119 4.69 -1.47 -5.61
C HIS A 119 4.50 -1.60 -7.14
N HIS A 120 5.48 -2.17 -7.84
CA HIS A 120 5.29 -2.61 -9.23
C HIS A 120 4.56 -3.98 -9.24
N ASP A 121 4.38 -4.63 -10.36
CA ASP A 121 3.49 -5.80 -10.45
C ASP A 121 4.14 -7.17 -10.36
N HIS A 122 5.45 -7.27 -10.56
CA HIS A 122 6.17 -8.54 -10.42
C HIS A 122 5.99 -9.17 -9.03
N TYR A 123 5.74 -10.49 -8.99
CA TYR A 123 5.78 -11.29 -7.76
C TYR A 123 7.18 -11.34 -7.15
N GLN A 124 8.22 -11.45 -7.98
CA GLN A 124 9.62 -11.38 -7.57
C GLN A 124 10.42 -10.75 -8.72
N ALA A 125 10.95 -9.55 -8.49
CA ALA A 125 11.85 -8.88 -9.43
C ALA A 125 13.31 -9.18 -9.10
N TRP A 126 14.20 -8.98 -10.08
CA TRP A 126 15.64 -9.26 -9.96
C TRP A 126 16.34 -8.46 -8.84
N HIS A 127 15.75 -7.34 -8.41
CA HIS A 127 16.29 -6.44 -7.39
C HIS A 127 15.62 -6.62 -6.01
N GLN A 128 14.69 -7.56 -5.86
CA GLN A 128 13.98 -7.82 -4.61
C GLN A 128 14.64 -8.99 -3.85
N PRO A 129 15.00 -8.81 -2.57
CA PRO A 129 15.51 -9.90 -1.74
C PRO A 129 14.40 -10.88 -1.31
N PHE A 130 13.14 -10.45 -1.34
CA PHE A 130 11.97 -11.22 -0.95
C PHE A 130 10.88 -11.13 -2.02
N ASP A 131 9.94 -12.07 -2.01
CA ASP A 131 8.78 -11.96 -2.89
C ASP A 131 7.77 -10.90 -2.40
N ALA A 132 6.93 -10.41 -3.32
CA ALA A 132 5.97 -9.34 -3.06
C ALA A 132 4.96 -9.69 -1.94
N ILE A 133 4.61 -10.98 -1.79
CA ILE A 133 3.71 -11.41 -0.71
C ILE A 133 4.40 -11.30 0.63
N PHE A 134 5.66 -11.69 0.71
CA PHE A 134 6.47 -11.53 1.91
C PHE A 134 6.62 -10.05 2.27
N GLU A 135 6.95 -9.18 1.31
CA GLU A 135 7.06 -7.74 1.54
C GLU A 135 5.76 -7.16 2.11
N VAL A 136 4.61 -7.44 1.48
CA VAL A 136 3.30 -6.94 1.92
C VAL A 136 2.89 -7.53 3.28
N SER A 137 3.15 -8.81 3.52
CA SER A 137 2.73 -9.50 4.75
C SER A 137 3.58 -9.10 5.97
N ASN A 138 4.84 -8.73 5.75
CA ASN A 138 5.77 -8.39 6.83
C ASN A 138 5.97 -6.88 7.01
N LEU A 139 5.31 -6.05 6.20
CA LEU A 139 5.37 -4.61 6.36
C LEU A 139 4.76 -4.19 7.71
N ARG A 140 5.60 -3.57 8.54
CA ARG A 140 5.20 -3.07 9.86
C ARG A 140 4.63 -1.66 9.76
N ALA A 141 3.31 -1.53 9.77
CA ALA A 141 2.64 -0.23 9.67
C ALA A 141 3.15 0.79 10.71
N SER A 142 3.36 0.36 11.96
CA SER A 142 3.91 1.23 13.02
C SER A 142 5.29 1.79 12.70
N TYR A 143 6.14 1.02 12.00
CA TYR A 143 7.45 1.49 11.57
C TYR A 143 7.36 2.52 10.44
N VAL A 144 6.43 2.32 9.49
CA VAL A 144 6.18 3.30 8.42
C VAL A 144 5.61 4.61 8.99
N LEU A 145 4.71 4.52 9.97
CA LEU A 145 4.18 5.69 10.68
C LEU A 145 5.27 6.46 11.44
N GLU A 146 6.24 5.74 12.04
CA GLU A 146 7.38 6.37 12.73
C GLU A 146 8.36 7.04 11.76
N LYS A 147 8.69 6.38 10.65
CA LYS A 147 9.72 6.86 9.70
C LYS A 147 9.19 7.79 8.61
N GLY A 148 7.90 7.75 8.33
CA GLY A 148 7.27 8.52 7.26
C GLY A 148 7.41 7.88 5.88
N TYR A 149 8.63 7.48 5.51
CA TYR A 149 8.97 6.75 4.28
C TYR A 149 9.81 5.51 4.61
N VAL A 150 9.56 4.41 3.93
CA VAL A 150 10.31 3.16 4.08
C VAL A 150 10.46 2.48 2.72
N SER A 151 11.69 2.21 2.30
CA SER A 151 11.92 1.28 1.20
C SER A 151 11.83 -0.18 1.70
N PRO A 152 11.16 -1.10 0.98
CA PRO A 152 11.23 -2.53 1.31
C PRO A 152 12.63 -3.10 1.04
N ARG A 153 13.48 -2.34 0.34
CA ARG A 153 14.83 -2.75 0.00
C ARG A 153 15.76 -2.59 1.21
N CYS A 154 16.22 -3.71 1.74
CA CYS A 154 17.20 -3.76 2.82
C CYS A 154 18.59 -4.06 2.24
N LEU A 155 19.39 -3.02 2.03
CA LEU A 155 20.74 -3.13 1.49
C LEU A 155 21.78 -2.74 2.54
N SER A 156 22.97 -3.33 2.48
CA SER A 156 24.08 -3.03 3.39
C SER A 156 24.73 -1.66 3.12
N GLY A 157 24.21 -0.86 2.18
CA GLY A 157 24.74 0.44 1.80
C GLY A 157 23.82 1.18 0.84
N CYS A 158 24.27 2.35 0.41
CA CYS A 158 23.54 3.22 -0.53
C CYS A 158 23.65 2.70 -1.96
N GLU A 159 22.57 2.86 -2.72
CA GLU A 159 22.53 2.62 -4.16
C GLU A 159 22.20 3.88 -4.94
N ASN A 160 22.48 3.85 -6.25
CA ASN A 160 22.26 4.97 -7.17
C ASN A 160 22.78 6.30 -6.60
N ILE A 161 24.01 6.29 -6.08
CA ILE A 161 24.65 7.50 -5.58
C ILE A 161 24.93 8.40 -6.77
N ILE A 162 24.27 9.55 -6.82
CA ILE A 162 24.38 10.53 -7.89
C ILE A 162 24.88 11.83 -7.29
N GLN A 163 26.05 12.28 -7.74
CA GLN A 163 26.50 13.65 -7.55
C GLN A 163 25.62 14.56 -8.40
N LEU A 164 24.97 15.55 -7.78
CA LEU A 164 24.21 16.55 -8.50
C LEU A 164 25.15 17.58 -9.12
N ALA A 165 24.72 18.15 -10.24
CA ALA A 165 25.37 19.31 -10.83
C ALA A 165 25.25 20.53 -9.89
N ASP A 166 26.21 21.44 -9.96
CA ASP A 166 26.22 22.66 -9.13
C ASP A 166 25.03 23.59 -9.50
N ASP A 167 24.76 23.69 -10.81
CA ASP A 167 23.76 24.58 -11.38
C ASP A 167 22.55 23.83 -11.97
N ALA A 168 21.40 24.50 -11.99
CA ALA A 168 20.18 24.07 -12.67
C ALA A 168 20.00 24.85 -13.99
N VAL A 169 19.21 24.29 -14.90
CA VAL A 169 18.75 24.99 -16.12
C VAL A 169 17.26 25.35 -16.00
N ASP A 170 16.71 26.04 -17.00
CA ASP A 170 15.26 26.20 -17.11
C ASP A 170 14.57 24.83 -17.23
N ILE A 171 13.44 24.64 -16.55
CA ILE A 171 12.74 23.35 -16.52
C ILE A 171 12.26 22.91 -17.91
N GLY A 172 12.04 23.83 -18.86
CA GLY A 172 11.74 23.53 -20.25
C GLY A 172 12.92 22.92 -21.03
N GLU A 173 14.15 23.27 -20.63
CA GLU A 173 15.40 22.80 -21.24
C GLU A 173 15.94 21.51 -20.60
N ILE A 174 15.24 20.96 -19.60
CA ILE A 174 15.67 19.75 -18.86
C ILE A 174 16.01 18.54 -19.76
N HIS A 175 15.42 18.44 -20.95
CA HIS A 175 15.68 17.38 -21.91
C HIS A 175 17.02 17.48 -22.65
N LEU A 176 17.69 18.64 -22.58
CA LEU A 176 18.97 18.93 -23.26
C LEU A 176 20.19 18.62 -22.39
N VAL A 177 19.98 18.33 -21.10
CA VAL A 177 21.05 18.22 -20.09
C VAL A 177 21.18 16.79 -19.54
N PRO A 178 22.36 16.40 -19.01
CA PRO A 178 22.58 15.09 -18.40
C PRO A 178 21.82 14.89 -17.09
N ARG A 179 21.77 13.65 -16.60
CA ARG A 179 20.89 13.20 -15.50
C ARG A 179 21.11 13.92 -14.17
N ASP A 180 22.35 14.18 -13.80
CA ASP A 180 22.75 14.94 -12.61
C ASP A 180 22.16 16.34 -12.61
N MET A 181 22.24 17.03 -13.76
CA MET A 181 21.65 18.35 -13.96
C MET A 181 20.12 18.28 -14.09
N GLN A 182 19.56 17.22 -14.67
CA GLN A 182 18.11 16.97 -14.66
C GLN A 182 17.58 16.85 -13.23
N LEU A 183 18.26 16.10 -12.37
CA LEU A 183 17.89 15.96 -10.97
C LEU A 183 18.03 17.27 -10.21
N ARG A 184 19.15 17.99 -10.39
CA ARG A 184 19.36 19.32 -9.81
C ARG A 184 18.23 20.28 -10.21
N THR A 185 17.90 20.33 -11.50
CA THR A 185 16.82 21.17 -12.04
C THR A 185 15.46 20.78 -11.50
N PHE A 186 15.14 19.48 -11.49
CA PHE A 186 13.87 18.97 -10.96
C PHE A 186 13.71 19.22 -9.46
N LEU A 187 14.77 19.02 -8.67
CA LEU A 187 14.78 19.32 -7.24
C LEU A 187 14.60 20.82 -6.99
N THR A 188 15.23 21.67 -7.81
CA THR A 188 15.11 23.14 -7.73
C THR A 188 13.68 23.60 -8.01
N GLU A 189 13.03 23.04 -9.03
CA GLU A 189 11.65 23.40 -9.43
C GLU A 189 10.63 23.07 -8.33
N PHE A 190 10.79 21.93 -7.64
CA PHE A 190 9.78 21.40 -6.72
C PHE A 190 10.09 21.62 -5.23
N SER A 191 11.27 22.15 -4.91
CA SER A 191 11.65 22.50 -3.54
C SER A 191 11.26 23.94 -3.20
N ASN A 192 10.79 24.16 -1.98
CA ASN A 192 10.53 25.52 -1.48
C ASN A 192 11.82 26.23 -1.06
N ASP A 193 12.88 25.47 -0.77
CA ASP A 193 14.19 25.97 -0.34
C ASP A 193 15.30 25.30 -1.15
N THR A 194 15.87 26.03 -2.10
CA THR A 194 16.93 25.52 -2.98
C THR A 194 18.26 25.33 -2.25
N ALA A 195 18.47 26.01 -1.11
CA ALA A 195 19.66 25.83 -0.28
C ALA A 195 19.66 24.48 0.46
N SER A 196 18.49 23.86 0.60
CA SER A 196 18.33 22.53 1.20
C SER A 196 18.61 21.37 0.24
N ILE A 197 18.86 21.66 -1.05
CA ILE A 197 19.13 20.62 -2.05
C ILE A 197 20.55 20.07 -1.81
N PRO A 198 20.71 18.76 -1.57
CA PRO A 198 21.99 18.16 -1.24
C PRO A 198 22.91 18.09 -2.48
N ASP A 199 24.21 17.99 -2.27
CA ASP A 199 25.18 17.79 -3.36
C ASP A 199 25.11 16.37 -3.94
N LYS A 200 24.64 15.41 -3.14
CA LYS A 200 24.50 14.00 -3.53
C LYS A 200 23.13 13.48 -3.12
N ILE A 201 22.58 12.61 -3.95
CA ILE A 201 21.42 11.80 -3.57
C ILE A 201 21.78 10.32 -3.70
N ALA A 202 21.16 9.50 -2.86
CA ALA A 202 21.17 8.06 -2.99
C ALA A 202 19.73 7.57 -2.92
N ALA A 203 19.36 6.68 -3.83
CA ALA A 203 17.97 6.23 -3.93
C ALA A 203 17.91 4.71 -4.14
N PRO A 204 17.02 4.00 -3.44
CA PRO A 204 16.73 2.62 -3.79
C PRO A 204 16.16 2.57 -5.21
N CYS A 205 16.61 1.61 -6.02
CA CYS A 205 16.04 1.41 -7.36
C CYS A 205 14.58 0.94 -7.32
N CYS A 206 13.89 1.15 -8.45
CA CYS A 206 12.63 0.52 -8.86
C CYS A 206 11.35 0.99 -8.15
N ALA A 207 11.37 2.19 -7.57
CA ALA A 207 10.19 2.94 -7.13
C ALA A 207 9.23 2.20 -6.17
N GLN A 208 9.69 1.17 -5.47
CA GLN A 208 8.91 0.52 -4.43
C GLN A 208 9.20 1.16 -3.08
N PHE A 209 8.15 1.58 -2.39
CA PHE A 209 8.26 2.19 -1.06
C PHE A 209 6.89 2.24 -0.37
N ALA A 210 6.91 2.24 0.94
CA ALA A 210 5.76 2.57 1.76
C ALA A 210 5.88 3.96 2.34
N ALA A 211 4.74 4.64 2.46
CA ALA A 211 4.65 5.98 3.01
C ALA A 211 3.49 6.06 4.00
N SER A 212 3.69 6.84 5.05
CA SER A 212 2.61 7.22 5.95
C SER A 212 1.74 8.31 5.31
N ARG A 213 0.48 8.38 5.72
CA ARG A 213 -0.40 9.51 5.37
C ARG A 213 0.23 10.85 5.70
N ASP A 214 0.84 10.96 6.87
CA ASP A 214 1.38 12.22 7.36
C ASP A 214 2.56 12.67 6.50
N ALA A 215 3.44 11.75 6.09
CA ALA A 215 4.52 12.01 5.13
C ALA A 215 3.98 12.52 3.78
N ILE A 216 2.96 11.87 3.22
CA ILE A 216 2.32 12.32 1.97
C ILE A 216 1.71 13.73 2.14
N ARG A 217 1.11 14.00 3.30
CA ARG A 217 0.44 15.27 3.62
C ARG A 217 1.37 16.41 4.02
N GLN A 218 2.67 16.16 4.17
CA GLN A 218 3.65 17.26 4.27
C GLN A 218 3.62 18.16 3.04
N ARG A 219 3.12 17.65 1.91
CA ARG A 219 2.92 18.40 0.66
C ARG A 219 1.45 18.51 0.35
N SER A 220 1.00 19.73 0.08
CA SER A 220 -0.40 20.01 -0.26
C SER A 220 -0.86 19.25 -1.51
N LEU A 221 -2.18 19.03 -1.60
CA LEU A 221 -2.82 18.50 -2.81
C LEU A 221 -2.45 19.31 -4.08
N LEU A 222 -2.32 20.64 -3.97
CA LEU A 222 -1.91 21.48 -5.09
C LEU A 222 -0.48 21.17 -5.55
N TRP A 223 0.42 20.85 -4.62
CA TRP A 223 1.79 20.48 -4.96
C TRP A 223 1.82 19.15 -5.73
N TRP A 224 1.07 18.14 -5.26
CA TRP A 224 0.96 16.85 -5.96
C TRP A 224 0.34 17.01 -7.35
N ASN A 225 -0.69 17.86 -7.49
CA ASN A 225 -1.28 18.18 -8.80
C ASN A 225 -0.27 18.84 -9.73
N ARG A 226 0.54 19.80 -9.25
CA ARG A 226 1.60 20.44 -10.04
C ARG A 226 2.64 19.43 -10.51
N MET A 227 3.03 18.51 -9.64
CA MET A 227 3.98 17.45 -9.99
C MET A 227 3.42 16.50 -11.05
N ARG A 228 2.15 16.08 -10.92
CA ARG A 228 1.49 15.28 -11.97
C ARG A 228 1.37 16.04 -13.28
N GLN A 229 1.03 17.33 -13.21
CA GLN A 229 0.92 18.17 -14.40
C GLN A 229 2.26 18.30 -15.12
N TRP A 230 3.36 18.55 -14.38
CA TRP A 230 4.71 18.52 -14.95
C TRP A 230 5.04 17.18 -15.59
N LEU A 231 4.67 16.06 -14.97
CA LEU A 231 4.93 14.74 -15.54
C LEU A 231 4.18 14.52 -16.87
N ILE A 232 2.98 15.11 -17.01
CA ILE A 232 2.19 15.11 -18.24
C ILE A 232 2.86 15.97 -19.31
N ASP A 233 3.34 17.16 -18.95
CA ASP A 233 3.73 18.22 -19.90
C ASP A 233 5.22 18.22 -20.25
N THR A 234 6.07 17.61 -19.43
CA THR A 234 7.53 17.66 -19.56
C THR A 234 8.00 17.23 -20.96
N SER A 235 9.13 17.76 -21.42
CA SER A 235 9.80 17.34 -22.65
C SER A 235 10.59 16.03 -22.50
N LEU A 236 10.74 15.52 -21.27
CA LEU A 236 11.43 14.26 -21.01
C LEU A 236 10.64 13.04 -21.49
N THR A 237 11.34 12.03 -21.99
CA THR A 237 10.73 10.73 -22.28
C THR A 237 10.12 10.10 -21.02
N SER A 238 9.12 9.22 -21.18
CA SER A 238 8.51 8.48 -20.05
C SER A 238 9.55 7.81 -19.15
N TYR A 239 10.57 7.20 -19.75
CA TYR A 239 11.69 6.60 -19.05
C TYR A 239 12.47 7.63 -18.21
N ASN A 240 12.83 8.77 -18.80
CA ASN A 240 13.64 9.76 -18.11
C ASN A 240 12.87 10.44 -16.98
N SER A 241 11.63 10.88 -17.21
CA SER A 241 10.82 11.53 -16.18
C SER A 241 10.43 10.58 -15.04
N GLY A 242 10.04 9.34 -15.37
CA GLY A 242 9.77 8.30 -14.36
C GLY A 242 10.98 8.04 -13.47
N ARG A 243 12.18 7.99 -14.06
CA ARG A 243 13.42 7.79 -13.31
C ARG A 243 13.81 8.97 -12.41
N LEU A 244 13.45 10.21 -12.76
CA LEU A 244 13.64 11.35 -11.85
C LEU A 244 12.76 11.20 -10.59
N LEU A 245 11.50 10.79 -10.76
CA LEU A 245 10.59 10.54 -9.64
C LEU A 245 11.06 9.35 -8.79
N GLU A 246 11.46 8.25 -9.42
CA GLU A 246 12.06 7.08 -8.77
C GLU A 246 13.19 7.49 -7.81
N TYR A 247 14.09 8.37 -8.25
CA TYR A 247 15.22 8.84 -7.44
C TYR A 247 14.88 9.86 -6.38
N THR A 248 13.65 10.38 -6.31
CA THR A 248 13.31 11.52 -5.45
C THR A 248 12.12 11.28 -4.53
N TRP A 249 11.44 10.13 -4.62
CA TRP A 249 10.32 9.80 -3.73
C TRP A 249 10.63 9.98 -2.24
N HIS A 250 11.78 9.50 -1.79
CA HIS A 250 12.23 9.60 -0.40
C HIS A 250 12.33 11.07 0.05
N ILE A 251 12.87 11.96 -0.79
CA ILE A 251 12.96 13.41 -0.56
C ILE A 251 11.57 14.03 -0.46
N TRP A 252 10.66 13.66 -1.36
CA TRP A 252 9.30 14.20 -1.36
C TRP A 252 8.46 13.75 -0.17
N LEU A 253 8.81 12.61 0.43
CA LEU A 253 8.12 12.01 1.56
C LEU A 253 8.84 12.25 2.90
N GLY A 254 9.80 13.19 2.92
CA GLY A 254 10.39 13.72 4.15
C GLY A 254 11.61 12.96 4.67
N GLU A 255 12.11 11.96 3.94
CA GLU A 255 13.42 11.39 4.22
C GLU A 255 14.50 12.34 3.68
N GLN A 256 15.34 12.86 4.57
CA GLN A 256 16.49 13.67 4.17
C GLN A 256 17.40 12.81 3.29
N ALA A 257 17.96 13.40 2.23
CA ALA A 257 19.05 12.76 1.51
C ALA A 257 20.23 12.61 2.47
N GLN A 258 20.39 11.42 3.04
CA GLN A 258 21.47 11.13 3.98
C GLN A 258 22.78 10.94 3.19
N LEU A 259 23.81 11.65 3.62
CA LEU A 259 25.20 11.49 3.18
C LEU A 259 25.86 10.31 3.89
#